data_AF-A0A537RDC6-F1
#
_entry.id   AF-A0A537RDC6-F1
#
_cell.length_a   1.000
_cell.length_b   1.000
_cell.length_c   1.000
_cell.angle_alpha   90.00
_cell.angle_beta   90.00
_cell.angle_gamma   90.00
#
_symmetry.space_group_name_H-M   'P 1'
#
loop_
_entity.id
_entity.type
_entity.pdbx_description
1 polymer ?
#
loop_
_entity_poly.entity_id
_entity_poly.type
_entity_poly.pdbx_seq_one_letter_code
_entity_poly.pdbx_strand_id
1 'polypeptide(L)'
;MGPDHGRQRPRRVPDVARRRAGDAQGRLGPNRQRAISTNRREYGDDLEIGFAERAKAIPIGRFGTPDEVAAMIAFLASDQAAFVTGQAIGVDGGW
;
A
#
# COMPACT_ATOMS: atom_id res chain seq x y z
N MET A 1 -33.02 -15.60 52.07
CA MET A 1 -33.17 -16.10 50.69
C MET A 1 -33.71 -14.96 49.83
N GLY A 2 -32.81 -14.26 49.14
CA GLY A 2 -33.10 -13.25 48.12
C GLY A 2 -31.79 -13.00 47.35
N PRO A 3 -31.76 -13.06 46.01
CA PRO A 3 -30.52 -12.99 45.27
C PRO A 3 -30.03 -11.54 45.15
N ASP A 4 -28.78 -11.32 45.55
CA ASP A 4 -28.02 -10.07 45.37
C ASP A 4 -27.62 -9.95 43.89
N HIS A 5 -28.30 -9.07 43.16
CA HIS A 5 -27.94 -8.72 41.78
C HIS A 5 -26.76 -7.75 41.80
N GLY A 6 -25.55 -8.32 41.78
CA GLY A 6 -24.29 -7.60 41.59
C GLY A 6 -24.35 -6.68 40.37
N ARG A 7 -24.43 -5.38 40.62
CA ARG A 7 -24.37 -4.32 39.61
C ARG A 7 -23.00 -4.39 38.91
N GLN A 8 -22.98 -4.87 37.67
CA GLN A 8 -21.79 -4.82 36.84
C GLN A 8 -21.39 -3.37 36.60
N ARG A 9 -20.18 -2.99 37.03
CA ARG A 9 -19.60 -1.67 36.76
C ARG A 9 -19.34 -1.52 35.25
N PRO A 10 -19.59 -0.36 34.63
CA PRO A 10 -19.29 -0.17 33.22
C PRO A 10 -17.77 -0.29 33.00
N ARG A 11 -17.36 -1.13 32.06
CA ARG A 11 -15.95 -1.29 31.66
C ARG A 11 -15.46 0.04 31.10
N ARG A 12 -14.48 0.67 31.77
CA ARG A 12 -13.75 1.84 31.23
C ARG A 12 -13.07 1.41 29.93
N VAL A 13 -13.45 2.05 28.82
CA VAL A 13 -12.66 2.04 27.59
C VAL A 13 -11.32 2.73 27.85
N PRO A 14 -10.16 2.12 27.53
CA PRO A 14 -8.89 2.81 27.62
C PRO A 14 -8.83 3.88 26.53
N ASP A 15 -8.49 5.09 26.96
CA ASP A 15 -8.31 6.28 26.12
C ASP A 15 -7.07 6.10 25.22
N VAL A 16 -7.28 5.73 23.96
CA VAL A 16 -6.20 5.48 22.99
C VAL A 16 -5.64 6.80 22.42
N ALA A 17 -6.22 7.94 22.78
CA ALA A 17 -5.84 9.25 22.25
C ALA A 17 -4.91 9.99 23.21
N ARG A 18 -3.62 9.58 23.26
CA ARG A 18 -2.44 10.42 23.59
C ARG A 18 -1.21 9.53 23.78
N ARG A 19 -0.54 9.14 22.69
CA ARG A 19 0.89 8.82 22.74
C ARG A 19 1.66 9.91 22.00
N ARG A 20 2.65 10.42 22.73
CA ARG A 20 3.44 11.62 22.46
C ARG A 20 4.25 11.44 21.18
N ALA A 21 4.31 12.51 20.39
CA ALA A 21 5.35 12.70 19.41
C ALA A 21 6.70 12.76 20.15
N GLY A 22 7.57 11.80 19.88
CA GLY A 22 8.89 11.68 20.48
C GLY A 22 9.36 10.23 20.39
N ASP A 23 10.55 10.02 19.82
CA ASP A 23 11.31 8.77 19.83
C ASP A 23 11.07 7.79 18.66
N ALA A 24 11.06 8.31 17.42
CA ALA A 24 11.36 7.52 16.23
C ALA A 24 12.62 8.02 15.52
N GLN A 25 13.69 8.28 16.28
CA GLN A 25 15.04 8.27 15.75
C GLN A 25 15.48 6.80 15.65
N GLY A 26 15.60 6.29 14.42
CA GLY A 26 16.42 5.11 14.12
C GLY A 26 15.67 3.79 13.94
N ARG A 27 15.16 3.56 12.73
CA ARG A 27 15.64 2.48 11.84
C ARG A 27 15.01 2.61 10.45
N LEU A 28 15.42 3.65 9.73
CA LEU A 28 15.16 3.74 8.29
C LEU A 28 16.16 2.81 7.60
N GLY A 29 15.67 1.70 7.03
CA GLY A 29 16.47 0.86 6.15
C GLY A 29 16.89 1.64 4.89
N PRO A 30 17.99 1.26 4.21
CA PRO A 30 18.70 2.10 3.24
C PRO A 30 17.96 2.40 1.92
N ASN A 31 16.70 1.99 1.75
CA ASN A 31 15.99 2.17 0.49
C ASN A 31 14.50 2.38 0.72
N ARG A 32 14.01 3.63 0.51
CA ARG A 32 12.78 3.93 -0.25
C ARG A 32 12.26 5.37 -0.18
N GLN A 33 12.87 6.30 0.54
CA GLN A 33 12.35 7.69 0.65
C GLN A 33 12.88 8.68 -0.41
N ARG A 34 13.19 8.23 -1.63
CA ARG A 34 13.59 9.10 -2.76
C ARG A 34 12.68 8.97 -3.97
N ALA A 35 11.39 8.74 -3.75
CA ALA A 35 10.40 8.66 -4.83
C ALA A 35 9.57 9.94 -4.95
N ILE A 36 10.21 11.11 -5.05
CA ILE A 36 9.60 12.31 -5.64
C ILE A 36 10.68 12.99 -6.50
N SER A 37 10.66 12.70 -7.81
CA SER A 37 11.38 13.39 -8.89
C SER A 37 12.92 13.32 -8.97
N THR A 38 13.53 12.12 -8.99
CA THR A 38 14.94 11.98 -9.42
C THR A 38 15.16 12.15 -10.93
N ASN A 39 14.10 12.25 -11.73
CA ASN A 39 14.17 12.10 -13.19
C ASN A 39 14.87 13.26 -13.93
N ARG A 40 14.88 14.48 -13.39
CA ARG A 40 15.38 15.67 -14.11
C ARG A 40 16.90 15.65 -14.36
N ARG A 41 17.68 14.97 -13.52
CA ARG A 41 19.15 15.00 -13.61
C ARG A 41 19.75 13.96 -14.56
N GLU A 42 19.00 12.92 -14.88
CA GLU A 42 19.54 11.74 -15.59
C GLU A 42 19.06 11.64 -17.05
N TYR A 43 17.86 12.16 -17.37
CA TYR A 43 17.28 12.05 -18.73
C TYR A 43 16.94 13.40 -19.38
N GLY A 44 17.17 14.52 -18.70
CA GLY A 44 16.77 15.86 -19.18
C GLY A 44 15.26 16.08 -19.16
N ASP A 45 14.80 17.15 -19.83
CA ASP A 45 13.37 17.53 -19.90
C ASP A 45 12.57 16.68 -20.91
N ASP A 46 13.22 15.73 -21.59
CA ASP A 46 12.55 14.79 -22.48
C ASP A 46 11.95 13.63 -21.67
N LEU A 47 10.71 13.88 -21.23
CA LEU A 47 9.93 12.92 -20.48
C LEU A 47 9.74 11.62 -21.26
N GLU A 48 9.57 11.70 -22.58
CA GLU A 48 9.24 10.56 -23.44
C GLU A 48 10.41 9.57 -23.50
N ILE A 49 11.63 10.08 -23.70
CA ILE A 49 12.87 9.28 -23.62
C ILE A 49 13.05 8.68 -22.22
N GLY A 50 12.81 9.48 -21.17
CA GLY A 50 12.94 9.02 -19.78
C GLY A 50 11.92 7.94 -19.40
N PHE A 51 10.74 7.89 -20.02
CA PHE A 51 9.77 6.82 -19.84
C PHE A 51 10.18 5.57 -20.63
N ALA A 52 10.59 5.73 -21.90
CA ALA A 52 11.02 4.60 -22.73
C ALA A 52 12.21 3.84 -22.13
N GLU A 53 13.22 4.53 -21.59
CA GLU A 53 14.37 3.87 -20.97
C GLU A 53 13.99 3.10 -19.70
N ARG A 54 13.11 3.65 -18.87
CA ARG A 54 12.64 2.97 -17.64
C ARG A 54 11.78 1.75 -17.93
N ALA A 55 11.00 1.80 -19.01
CA ALA A 55 10.18 0.67 -19.42
C ALA A 55 11.00 -0.60 -19.71
N LYS A 56 12.27 -0.45 -20.12
CA LYS A 56 13.18 -1.58 -20.38
C LYS A 56 13.53 -2.40 -19.13
N ALA A 57 13.45 -1.80 -17.94
CA ALA A 57 13.68 -2.52 -16.70
C ALA A 57 12.47 -3.36 -16.27
N ILE A 58 11.29 -3.09 -16.82
CA ILE A 58 10.07 -3.86 -16.58
C ILE A 58 10.11 -5.10 -17.47
N PRO A 59 9.90 -6.32 -16.96
CA PRO A 59 9.99 -7.54 -17.78
C PRO A 59 9.04 -7.58 -18.97
N ILE A 60 7.82 -7.04 -18.85
CA ILE A 60 6.89 -6.90 -19.98
C ILE A 60 7.29 -5.80 -20.99
N GLY A 61 8.33 -5.01 -20.68
CA GLY A 61 8.91 -4.00 -21.57
C GLY A 61 8.09 -2.72 -21.72
N ARG A 62 7.07 -2.51 -20.89
CA ARG A 62 6.24 -1.31 -20.90
C ARG A 62 5.68 -0.98 -19.51
N PHE A 63 5.29 0.28 -19.34
CA PHE A 63 4.45 0.66 -18.21
C PHE A 63 3.06 0.04 -18.33
N GLY A 64 2.50 -0.30 -17.16
CA GLY A 64 1.10 -0.65 -17.04
C GLY A 64 0.21 0.57 -17.28
N THR A 65 -1.01 0.29 -17.71
CA THR A 65 -2.08 1.28 -17.86
C THR A 65 -3.02 1.23 -16.64
N PRO A 66 -3.74 2.32 -16.32
CA PRO A 66 -4.75 2.29 -15.26
C PRO A 66 -5.81 1.20 -15.46
N ASP A 67 -6.18 0.92 -16.71
CA ASP A 67 -7.18 -0.07 -17.06
C ASP A 67 -6.77 -1.51 -16.68
N GLU A 68 -5.48 -1.83 -16.70
CA GLU A 68 -4.99 -3.15 -16.29
C GLU A 68 -5.15 -3.38 -14.78
N VAL A 69 -4.88 -2.35 -13.99
CA VAL A 69 -5.14 -2.38 -12.54
C VAL A 69 -6.65 -2.44 -12.28
N ALA A 70 -7.44 -1.65 -13.00
CA ALA A 70 -8.90 -1.66 -12.89
C ALA A 70 -9.50 -3.03 -13.24
N ALA A 71 -8.97 -3.72 -14.25
CA ALA A 71 -9.40 -5.05 -14.65
C ALA A 71 -9.14 -6.09 -13.55
N MET A 72 -7.97 -6.06 -12.91
CA MET A 72 -7.69 -6.95 -11.77
C MET A 72 -8.62 -6.66 -10.59
N ILE A 73 -8.87 -5.38 -10.29
CA ILE A 73 -9.83 -4.99 -9.25
C ILE A 73 -11.24 -5.50 -9.58
N ALA A 74 -11.70 -5.33 -10.83
CA ALA A 74 -13.00 -5.78 -11.26
C ALA A 74 -13.15 -7.30 -11.14
N PHE A 75 -12.11 -8.07 -11.47
CA PHE A 75 -12.07 -9.51 -11.24
C PHE A 75 -12.22 -9.85 -9.76
N LEU A 76 -11.41 -9.22 -8.89
CA LEU A 76 -11.44 -9.48 -7.44
C LEU A 76 -12.76 -9.07 -6.79
N ALA A 77 -13.45 -8.07 -7.35
CA ALA A 77 -14.77 -7.64 -6.89
C ALA A 77 -15.92 -8.51 -7.43
N SER A 78 -15.64 -9.45 -8.34
CA SER A 78 -16.66 -10.31 -8.96
C SER A 78 -16.83 -11.64 -8.21
N ASP A 79 -17.95 -12.31 -8.47
CA ASP A 79 -18.24 -13.65 -7.94
C ASP A 79 -17.21 -14.71 -8.37
N GLN A 80 -16.47 -14.47 -9.47
CA GLN A 80 -15.42 -15.39 -9.94
C GLN A 80 -14.26 -15.51 -8.96
N ALA A 81 -14.04 -14.48 -8.12
CA ALA A 81 -13.00 -14.45 -7.11
C ALA A 81 -13.50 -14.88 -5.72
N ALA A 82 -14.69 -15.51 -5.60
CA ALA A 82 -15.35 -15.78 -4.31
C ALA A 82 -14.52 -16.60 -3.30
N PHE A 83 -13.51 -17.34 -3.75
CA PHE A 83 -12.61 -18.12 -2.89
C PHE A 83 -11.20 -17.54 -2.76
N VAL A 84 -10.95 -16.36 -3.35
CA VAL A 84 -9.67 -15.65 -3.25
C VAL A 84 -9.71 -14.72 -2.04
N THR A 85 -8.92 -15.04 -1.03
CA THR A 85 -8.82 -14.22 0.19
C THR A 85 -7.41 -14.22 0.75
N GLY A 86 -7.03 -13.13 1.42
CA GLY A 86 -5.74 -12.96 2.07
C GLY A 86 -4.53 -12.90 1.11
N GLN A 87 -4.75 -12.76 -0.20
CA GLN A 87 -3.68 -12.70 -1.19
C GLN A 87 -3.32 -11.26 -1.55
N ALA A 88 -2.02 -11.03 -1.77
CA ALA A 88 -1.51 -9.84 -2.43
C ALA A 88 -1.11 -10.22 -3.86
N ILE A 89 -1.77 -9.62 -4.86
CA ILE A 89 -1.55 -9.93 -6.28
C ILE A 89 -0.83 -8.76 -6.93
N GLY A 90 0.36 -9.01 -7.46
CA GLY A 90 1.12 -8.02 -8.23
C GLY A 90 0.49 -7.76 -9.59
N VAL A 91 0.36 -6.48 -9.96
CA VAL A 91 -0.04 -6.01 -11.29
C VAL A 91 1.01 -5.01 -11.77
N ASP A 92 2.22 -5.52 -12.02
CA ASP A 92 3.42 -4.68 -12.20
C ASP A 92 4.21 -4.99 -13.48
N GLY A 93 3.77 -5.96 -14.28
CA GLY A 93 4.47 -6.37 -15.49
C GLY A 93 5.66 -7.30 -15.25
N GLY A 94 5.72 -7.94 -14.07
CA GLY A 94 6.60 -9.08 -13.78
C GLY A 94 7.73 -8.81 -12.79
N TRP A 95 7.59 -7.85 -11.89
CA TRP A 95 8.64 -7.48 -10.91
C TRP A 95 8.77 -8.45 -9.73
#